data_AF-B0C6D5-F1
#
_entry.id   AF-B0C6D5-F1
#
_cell.length_a   1.000
_cell.length_b   1.000
_cell.length_c   1.000
_cell.angle_alpha   90.00
_cell.angle_beta   90.00
_cell.angle_gamma   90.00
#
_symmetry.space_group_name_H-M   'P 1'
#
loop_
_entity.id
_entity.type
_entity.pdbx_description
1 polymer ?
#
loop_
_entity_poly.entity_id
_entity_poly.type
_entity_poly.pdbx_seq_one_letter_code
_entity_poly.pdbx_strand_id
1 'polypeptide(L)'
;MSNYRFSHAQKYAIWLRHGKRCYVCTEPLRLVEVTIDHVIPERLLNDDVERDRVFGEYGLDGSTFQINGYENWLPAHYRCNQEKSGSIFEFVPAIKLRLSRLSKLGPSVQKTAERVLADARTQRALANVLDAVATGNLTNEERETLLAELRDVGTADTDVIESELLVRPNPSAERLQILAAEFESLEEFKRSLYSISLQINESDEGDTSRRVGEFLSGKINLAHLYSHYLPPNVRNAINAGSDAQMRVQQTRMAGKVPAGYEDRGLPIQFTTDAEQKIISNAAVKWGVSEQEAESVYRVIALLVQECQTAMQDALRLVHEALDNRLIAIRAERNEII
;
A
#
# COMPACT_ATOMS: atom_id res chain seq x y z
N MET A 1 16.10 10.26 -11.77
CA MET A 1 15.41 9.36 -12.70
C MET A 1 16.35 9.08 -13.86
N SER A 2 16.23 7.91 -14.49
CA SER A 2 17.04 7.58 -15.68
C SER A 2 16.65 8.46 -16.87
N ASN A 3 17.64 8.95 -17.60
CA ASN A 3 17.47 9.61 -18.90
C ASN A 3 17.21 8.58 -20.01
N TYR A 4 17.69 7.34 -19.84
CA TYR A 4 17.44 6.23 -20.75
C TYR A 4 15.94 5.88 -20.82
N ARG A 5 15.43 5.82 -22.06
CA ARG A 5 14.05 5.42 -22.32
C ARG A 5 13.97 3.93 -22.66
N PHE A 6 13.60 3.13 -21.67
CA PHE A 6 13.38 1.70 -21.84
C PHE A 6 12.14 1.42 -22.70
N SER A 7 12.32 0.64 -23.76
CA SER A 7 11.21 0.05 -24.52
C SER A 7 10.44 -0.98 -23.70
N HIS A 8 9.20 -1.25 -24.08
CA HIS A 8 8.39 -2.31 -23.47
C HIS A 8 9.08 -3.68 -23.56
N ALA A 9 9.66 -4.02 -24.72
CA ALA A 9 10.41 -5.25 -24.93
C ALA A 9 11.62 -5.38 -23.98
N GLN A 10 12.35 -4.28 -23.75
CA GLN A 10 13.45 -4.26 -22.77
C GLN A 10 12.94 -4.50 -21.36
N LYS A 11 11.91 -3.78 -20.92
CA LYS A 11 11.32 -3.94 -19.58
C LYS A 11 10.88 -5.39 -19.35
N TYR A 12 10.16 -5.96 -20.31
CA TYR A 12 9.70 -7.34 -20.28
C TYR A 12 10.86 -8.33 -20.22
N ALA A 13 11.86 -8.20 -21.09
CA ALA A 13 12.99 -9.11 -21.14
C ALA A 13 13.79 -9.11 -19.83
N ILE A 14 14.04 -7.92 -19.26
CA ILE A 14 14.73 -7.76 -17.99
C ILE A 14 13.89 -8.41 -16.87
N TRP A 15 12.61 -8.05 -16.75
CA TRP A 15 11.70 -8.63 -15.77
C TRP A 15 11.65 -10.17 -15.84
N LEU A 16 11.48 -10.73 -17.04
CA LEU A 16 11.33 -12.16 -17.27
C LEU A 16 12.62 -12.91 -16.91
N ARG A 17 13.77 -12.45 -17.42
CA ARG A 17 15.06 -13.15 -17.25
C ARG A 17 15.63 -13.04 -15.84
N HIS A 18 15.18 -12.05 -15.08
CA HIS A 18 15.53 -11.89 -13.67
C HIS A 18 14.52 -12.55 -12.72
N GLY A 19 13.64 -13.41 -13.23
CA GLY A 19 12.77 -14.25 -12.41
C GLY A 19 11.59 -13.51 -11.79
N LYS A 20 11.14 -12.41 -12.41
CA LYS A 20 9.93 -11.69 -12.02
C LYS A 20 9.95 -11.20 -10.56
N ARG A 21 11.12 -10.79 -10.09
CA ARG A 21 11.37 -10.36 -8.70
C ARG A 21 12.15 -9.06 -8.67
N CYS A 22 11.85 -8.22 -7.68
CA CYS A 22 12.62 -7.01 -7.43
C CYS A 22 14.01 -7.38 -6.94
N TYR A 23 15.06 -6.82 -7.54
CA TYR A 23 16.42 -7.16 -7.15
C TYR A 23 16.79 -6.59 -5.77
N VAL A 24 16.10 -5.55 -5.29
CA VAL A 24 16.38 -4.92 -3.99
C VAL A 24 15.73 -5.72 -2.86
N CYS A 25 14.39 -5.75 -2.80
CA CYS A 25 13.66 -6.41 -1.72
C CYS A 25 13.43 -7.91 -1.95
N THR A 26 13.75 -8.43 -3.14
CA THR A 26 13.54 -9.83 -3.57
C THR A 26 12.09 -10.27 -3.69
N GLU A 27 11.12 -9.44 -3.32
CA GLU A 27 9.69 -9.75 -3.44
C GLU A 27 9.27 -9.97 -4.91
N PRO A 28 8.21 -10.76 -5.15
CA PRO A 28 7.57 -10.83 -6.47
C PRO A 28 7.28 -9.44 -7.01
N LEU A 29 7.54 -9.25 -8.30
CA LEU A 29 7.37 -7.99 -9.00
C LEU A 29 6.49 -8.24 -10.21
N ARG A 30 5.36 -7.55 -10.30
CA ARG A 30 4.52 -7.64 -11.49
C ARG A 30 5.16 -6.89 -12.66
N LEU A 31 4.88 -7.34 -13.88
CA LEU A 31 5.38 -6.69 -15.07
C LEU A 31 4.93 -5.22 -15.15
N VAL A 32 3.70 -4.95 -14.70
CA VAL A 32 3.11 -3.59 -14.72
C VAL A 32 3.68 -2.66 -13.65
N GLU A 33 4.33 -3.22 -12.63
CA GLU A 33 4.95 -2.47 -11.52
C GLU A 33 6.47 -2.31 -11.73
N VAL A 34 7.02 -2.90 -12.80
CA VAL A 34 8.46 -2.96 -13.02
C VAL A 34 9.00 -1.57 -13.37
N THR A 35 10.02 -1.17 -12.62
CA THR A 35 10.96 -0.14 -13.06
C THR A 35 12.31 -0.80 -13.31
N ILE A 36 13.10 -0.22 -14.22
CA ILE A 36 14.45 -0.70 -14.48
C ILE A 36 15.42 0.23 -13.76
N ASP A 37 16.25 -0.37 -12.92
CA ASP A 37 17.31 0.32 -12.21
C ASP A 37 18.65 0.07 -12.89
N HIS A 38 19.50 1.09 -12.83
CA HIS A 38 20.90 1.04 -13.22
C HIS A 38 21.73 0.77 -11.97
N VAL A 39 22.35 -0.40 -11.86
CA VAL A 39 23.18 -0.76 -10.70
C VAL A 39 24.29 0.27 -10.51
N ILE A 40 25.00 0.58 -11.60
CA ILE A 40 25.90 1.73 -11.75
C ILE A 40 25.08 2.89 -12.36
N PRO A 41 24.89 4.01 -11.66
CA PRO A 41 23.89 5.01 -12.03
C PRO A 41 24.24 5.77 -13.32
N GLU A 42 23.21 6.10 -14.11
CA GLU A 42 23.34 6.76 -15.41
C GLU A 42 24.02 8.14 -15.36
N ARG A 43 23.98 8.83 -14.21
CA ARG A 43 24.65 10.13 -14.04
C ARG A 43 26.16 10.08 -14.31
N LEU A 44 26.78 8.91 -14.22
CA LEU A 44 28.19 8.69 -14.52
C LEU A 44 28.52 8.79 -16.01
N LEU A 45 27.52 8.84 -16.90
CA LEU A 45 27.76 9.18 -18.31
C LEU A 45 28.25 10.62 -18.51
N ASN A 46 28.02 11.51 -17.53
CA ASN A 46 28.39 12.91 -17.60
C ASN A 46 29.57 13.27 -16.69
N ASP A 47 30.23 12.27 -16.09
CA ASP A 47 31.36 12.45 -15.16
C ASP A 47 32.39 11.34 -15.38
N ASP A 48 33.27 11.56 -16.36
CA ASP A 48 34.28 10.57 -16.76
C ASP A 48 35.23 10.21 -15.61
N VAL A 49 35.59 11.18 -14.76
CA VAL A 49 36.53 10.96 -13.64
C VAL A 49 35.90 10.03 -12.61
N GLU A 50 34.68 10.31 -12.19
CA GLU A 50 33.98 9.46 -11.22
C GLU A 50 33.60 8.11 -11.83
N ARG A 51 33.24 8.07 -13.12
CA ARG A 51 32.97 6.82 -13.83
C ARG A 51 34.18 5.91 -13.82
N ASP A 52 35.35 6.43 -14.21
CA ASP A 52 36.58 5.65 -14.32
C ASP A 52 37.03 5.15 -12.93
N ARG A 53 36.83 5.96 -11.88
CA ARG A 53 37.02 5.53 -10.48
C ARG A 53 36.11 4.35 -10.13
N VAL A 54 34.81 4.47 -10.36
CA VAL A 54 33.82 3.41 -10.06
C VAL A 54 34.09 2.15 -10.89
N PHE A 55 34.46 2.30 -12.15
CA PHE A 55 34.81 1.17 -13.01
C PHE A 55 36.07 0.47 -12.50
N GLY A 56 37.08 1.22 -12.06
CA GLY A 56 38.28 0.66 -11.43
C GLY A 56 37.96 -0.12 -10.15
N GLU A 57 37.16 0.47 -9.25
CA GLU A 57 36.77 -0.18 -7.98
C GLU A 57 35.99 -1.47 -8.22
N TYR A 58 35.03 -1.44 -9.13
CA TYR A 58 34.25 -2.61 -9.48
C TYR A 58 34.93 -3.49 -10.52
N GLY A 59 36.16 -3.22 -10.95
CA GLY A 59 36.85 -3.97 -12.01
C GLY A 59 35.97 -4.20 -13.24
N LEU A 60 35.35 -3.13 -13.73
CA LEU A 60 34.53 -3.09 -14.93
C LEU A 60 35.40 -2.58 -16.08
N ASP A 61 35.38 -3.31 -17.19
CA ASP A 61 36.11 -2.92 -18.40
C ASP A 61 35.21 -1.98 -19.22
N GLY A 62 35.60 -0.71 -19.35
CA GLY A 62 34.83 0.30 -20.08
C GLY A 62 34.67 0.02 -21.58
N SER A 63 35.44 -0.91 -22.15
CA SER A 63 35.27 -1.33 -23.55
C SER A 63 34.13 -2.34 -23.73
N THR A 64 33.76 -3.06 -22.66
CA THR A 64 32.73 -4.11 -22.70
C THR A 64 31.52 -3.79 -21.83
N PHE A 65 31.67 -2.98 -20.79
CA PHE A 65 30.60 -2.56 -19.89
C PHE A 65 30.00 -1.21 -20.32
N GLN A 66 28.72 -1.23 -20.67
CA GLN A 66 27.91 -0.07 -20.98
C GLN A 66 26.98 0.25 -19.81
N ILE A 67 26.99 1.51 -19.36
CA ILE A 67 26.05 1.97 -18.32
C ILE A 67 24.61 1.75 -18.78
N ASN A 68 24.32 2.05 -20.04
CA ASN A 68 23.02 1.81 -20.67
C ASN A 68 23.00 0.43 -21.37
N GLY A 69 23.48 -0.60 -20.69
CA GLY A 69 23.54 -1.99 -21.17
C GLY A 69 22.88 -2.99 -20.23
N TYR A 70 22.53 -4.16 -20.76
CA TYR A 70 21.87 -5.24 -20.00
C TYR A 70 22.74 -5.81 -18.86
N GLU A 71 24.05 -5.62 -18.95
CA GLU A 71 25.04 -5.90 -17.92
C GLU A 71 24.94 -4.98 -16.68
N ASN A 72 24.09 -3.96 -16.73
CA ASN A 72 23.89 -2.99 -15.66
C ASN A 72 22.41 -2.84 -15.22
N TRP A 73 21.47 -3.51 -15.89
CA TRP A 73 20.05 -3.30 -15.68
C TRP A 73 19.40 -4.39 -14.82
N LEU A 74 18.64 -3.99 -13.80
CA LEU A 74 17.87 -4.90 -12.95
C LEU A 74 16.43 -4.43 -12.77
N PRO A 75 15.45 -5.35 -12.64
CA PRO A 75 14.09 -4.97 -12.35
C PRO A 75 13.90 -4.67 -10.86
N ALA A 76 13.18 -3.59 -10.56
CA ALA A 76 12.90 -3.15 -9.19
C ALA A 76 11.48 -2.60 -9.07
N HIS A 77 10.89 -2.70 -7.88
CA HIS A 77 9.70 -1.89 -7.55
C HIS A 77 10.06 -0.40 -7.64
N TYR A 78 9.08 0.41 -8.01
CA TYR A 78 9.21 1.87 -8.04
C TYR A 78 9.79 2.43 -6.72
N ARG A 79 9.24 2.02 -5.56
CA ARG A 79 9.71 2.46 -4.24
C ARG A 79 11.19 2.15 -4.01
N CYS A 80 11.62 0.93 -4.32
CA CYS A 80 12.99 0.49 -4.08
C CYS A 80 13.98 1.20 -5.01
N ASN A 81 13.59 1.42 -6.26
CA ASN A 81 14.40 2.17 -7.23
C ASN A 81 14.53 3.64 -6.81
N GLN A 82 13.44 4.25 -6.36
CA GLN A 82 13.42 5.62 -5.86
C GLN A 82 14.28 5.80 -4.61
N GLU A 83 14.19 4.87 -3.65
CA GLU A 83 14.99 4.87 -2.42
C GLU A 83 16.50 4.79 -2.72
N LYS A 84 16.92 3.95 -3.67
CA LYS A 84 18.32 3.89 -4.13
C LYS A 84 18.75 5.20 -4.80
N SER A 85 17.88 5.78 -5.62
CA SER A 85 18.13 7.02 -6.36
C SER A 85 19.41 6.93 -7.22
N GLY A 86 20.13 8.04 -7.40
CA GLY A 86 21.42 8.13 -8.09
C GLY A 86 22.63 7.81 -7.22
N SER A 87 22.45 7.14 -6.08
CA SER A 87 23.54 6.82 -5.16
C SER A 87 24.54 5.87 -5.81
N ILE A 88 25.83 6.19 -5.68
CA ILE A 88 26.91 5.26 -6.02
C ILE A 88 27.26 4.55 -4.72
N PHE A 89 27.15 3.23 -4.72
CA PHE A 89 27.66 2.45 -3.59
C PHE A 89 29.18 2.42 -3.68
N GLU A 90 29.86 2.70 -2.57
CA GLU A 90 31.25 2.26 -2.37
C GLU A 90 31.37 0.76 -2.71
N PHE A 91 32.58 0.27 -2.95
CA PHE A 91 32.77 -1.13 -3.34
C PHE A 91 32.11 -2.10 -2.34
N VAL A 92 30.99 -2.70 -2.77
CA VAL A 92 30.28 -3.73 -2.03
C VAL A 92 30.43 -5.05 -2.78
N PRO A 93 31.02 -6.11 -2.18
CA PRO A 93 31.23 -7.40 -2.84
C PRO A 93 29.96 -8.02 -3.43
N ALA A 94 28.81 -7.83 -2.76
CA ALA A 94 27.52 -8.29 -3.26
C ALA A 94 27.11 -7.60 -4.58
N ILE A 95 27.42 -6.31 -4.73
CA ILE A 95 27.17 -5.55 -5.96
C ILE A 95 28.11 -6.01 -7.08
N LYS A 96 29.41 -6.21 -6.79
CA LYS A 96 30.37 -6.77 -7.77
C LYS A 96 29.92 -8.15 -8.27
N LEU A 97 29.46 -9.02 -7.38
CA LEU A 97 28.93 -10.33 -7.75
C LEU A 97 27.69 -10.21 -8.65
N ARG A 98 26.81 -9.24 -8.35
CA ARG A 98 25.64 -8.93 -9.19
C ARG A 98 26.03 -8.48 -10.59
N LEU A 99 26.93 -7.51 -10.72
CA LEU A 99 27.43 -7.02 -12.00
C LEU A 99 28.08 -8.13 -12.82
N SER A 100 28.81 -9.03 -12.16
CA SER A 100 29.41 -10.20 -12.81
C SER A 100 28.35 -11.19 -13.33
N ARG A 101 27.24 -11.37 -12.61
CA ARG A 101 26.11 -12.19 -13.06
C ARG A 101 25.35 -11.53 -14.21
N LEU A 102 25.14 -10.21 -14.11
CA LEU A 102 24.50 -9.41 -15.15
C LEU A 102 25.28 -9.48 -16.46
N SER A 103 26.60 -9.34 -16.41
CA SER A 103 27.46 -9.46 -17.61
C SER A 103 27.28 -10.81 -18.32
N LYS A 104 27.10 -11.90 -17.57
CA LYS A 104 26.86 -13.24 -18.13
C LYS A 104 25.44 -13.42 -18.66
N LEU A 105 24.45 -12.82 -17.99
CA LEU A 105 23.04 -12.95 -18.35
C LEU A 105 22.64 -12.00 -19.49
N GLY A 106 23.33 -10.87 -19.63
CA GLY A 106 23.04 -9.77 -20.55
C GLY A 106 22.72 -10.22 -21.98
N PRO A 107 23.55 -11.06 -22.63
CA PRO A 107 23.27 -11.54 -23.99
C PRO A 107 21.93 -12.29 -24.10
N SER A 108 21.53 -13.05 -23.07
CA SER A 108 20.23 -13.73 -23.05
C SER A 108 19.07 -12.77 -22.86
N VAL A 109 19.26 -11.68 -22.08
CA VAL A 109 18.25 -10.63 -21.91
C VAL A 109 18.06 -9.88 -23.23
N GLN A 110 19.16 -9.47 -23.85
CA GLN A 110 19.18 -8.82 -25.15
C GLN A 110 18.45 -9.64 -26.21
N LYS A 111 18.82 -10.92 -26.38
CA LYS A 111 18.16 -11.83 -27.34
C LYS A 111 16.64 -11.94 -27.10
N THR A 112 16.21 -11.87 -25.84
CA THR A 112 14.78 -11.90 -25.49
C THR A 112 14.09 -10.61 -25.90
N ALA A 113 14.72 -9.46 -25.64
CA ALA A 113 14.18 -8.16 -26.06
C ALA A 113 14.11 -8.06 -27.59
N GLU A 114 15.16 -8.46 -28.30
CA GLU A 114 15.21 -8.48 -29.77
C GLU A 114 14.14 -9.40 -30.37
N ARG A 115 13.93 -10.58 -29.78
CA ARG A 115 12.85 -11.48 -30.19
C ARG A 115 11.48 -10.83 -30.03
N VAL A 116 11.21 -10.19 -28.89
CA VAL A 116 9.94 -9.49 -28.65
C VAL A 116 9.77 -8.29 -29.58
N LEU A 117 10.83 -7.57 -29.90
CA LEU A 117 10.80 -6.46 -30.86
C LEU A 117 10.55 -6.95 -32.30
N ALA A 118 11.07 -8.11 -32.67
CA ALA A 118 10.85 -8.69 -33.99
C ALA A 118 9.42 -9.22 -34.17
N ASP A 119 8.73 -9.55 -33.08
CA ASP A 119 7.34 -9.96 -33.07
C ASP A 119 6.40 -8.77 -32.85
N ALA A 120 5.95 -8.17 -33.94
CA ALA A 120 5.05 -7.02 -33.91
C ALA A 120 3.74 -7.28 -33.16
N ARG A 121 3.25 -8.53 -33.12
CA ARG A 121 2.01 -8.86 -32.40
C ARG A 121 2.28 -8.86 -30.89
N THR A 122 3.33 -9.56 -30.46
CA THR A 122 3.74 -9.57 -29.04
C THR A 122 4.09 -8.17 -28.55
N GLN A 123 4.79 -7.37 -29.36
CA GLN A 123 5.11 -5.98 -29.02
C GLN A 123 3.86 -5.13 -28.82
N ARG A 124 2.88 -5.23 -29.74
CA ARG A 124 1.62 -4.47 -29.64
C ARG A 124 0.84 -4.87 -28.40
N ALA A 125 0.68 -6.17 -28.17
CA ALA A 125 -0.03 -6.68 -27.01
C ALA A 125 0.63 -6.21 -25.71
N LEU A 126 1.96 -6.32 -25.61
CA LEU A 126 2.72 -5.85 -24.45
C LEU A 126 2.57 -4.33 -24.23
N ALA A 127 2.59 -3.53 -25.30
CA ALA A 127 2.38 -2.10 -25.20
C ALA A 127 0.99 -1.75 -24.69
N ASN A 128 -0.05 -2.35 -25.26
CA ASN A 128 -1.43 -2.15 -24.84
C ASN A 128 -1.62 -2.50 -23.36
N VAL A 129 -1.06 -3.63 -22.90
CA VAL A 129 -1.13 -4.05 -21.49
C VAL A 129 -0.45 -3.04 -20.57
N LEU A 130 0.77 -2.62 -20.90
CA LEU A 130 1.53 -1.69 -20.06
C LEU A 130 0.89 -0.30 -20.03
N ASP A 131 0.38 0.19 -21.16
CA ASP A 131 -0.25 1.51 -21.26
C ASP A 131 -1.62 1.54 -20.56
N ALA A 132 -2.45 0.49 -20.73
CA ALA A 132 -3.75 0.41 -20.09
C ALA A 132 -3.65 0.33 -18.56
N VAL A 133 -2.60 -0.34 -18.05
CA VAL A 133 -2.36 -0.38 -16.60
C VAL A 133 -1.76 0.93 -16.09
N ALA A 134 -0.86 1.56 -16.83
CA ALA A 134 -0.30 2.85 -16.45
C ALA A 134 -1.37 3.96 -16.35
N THR A 135 -2.39 3.89 -17.20
CA THR A 135 -3.53 4.83 -17.19
C THR A 135 -4.62 4.47 -16.19
N GLY A 136 -4.54 3.29 -15.56
CA GLY A 136 -5.46 2.85 -14.50
C GLY A 136 -6.88 2.52 -14.97
N ASN A 137 -7.14 2.46 -16.28
CA ASN A 137 -8.48 2.41 -16.87
C ASN A 137 -8.67 1.20 -17.80
N LEU A 138 -8.11 0.04 -17.49
CA LEU A 138 -8.39 -1.17 -18.28
C LEU A 138 -9.78 -1.72 -17.91
N THR A 139 -10.76 -1.51 -18.79
CA THR A 139 -12.10 -2.10 -18.63
C THR A 139 -12.05 -3.62 -18.78
N ASN A 140 -13.05 -4.33 -18.25
CA ASN A 140 -13.15 -5.78 -18.43
C ASN A 140 -13.24 -6.16 -19.92
N GLU A 141 -13.95 -5.37 -20.74
CA GLU A 141 -14.10 -5.61 -22.17
C GLU A 141 -12.77 -5.45 -22.93
N GLU A 142 -12.01 -4.40 -22.63
CA GLU A 142 -10.67 -4.22 -23.18
C GLU A 142 -9.73 -5.34 -22.73
N ARG A 143 -9.82 -5.77 -21.47
CA ARG A 143 -9.05 -6.90 -20.97
C ARG A 143 -9.35 -8.19 -21.73
N GLU A 144 -10.63 -8.54 -21.89
CA GLU A 144 -11.01 -9.75 -22.65
C GLU A 144 -10.59 -9.66 -24.12
N THR A 145 -10.66 -8.46 -24.72
CA THR A 145 -10.16 -8.21 -26.08
C THR A 145 -8.65 -8.46 -26.17
N LEU A 146 -7.86 -7.92 -25.24
CA LEU A 146 -6.41 -8.14 -25.19
C LEU A 146 -6.04 -9.61 -24.94
N LEU A 147 -6.79 -10.30 -24.07
CA LEU A 147 -6.62 -11.73 -23.83
C LEU A 147 -6.90 -12.55 -25.09
N ALA A 148 -7.95 -12.21 -25.84
CA ALA A 148 -8.26 -12.86 -27.11
C ALA A 148 -7.16 -12.63 -28.15
N GLU A 149 -6.65 -11.40 -28.26
CA GLU A 149 -5.52 -11.08 -29.15
C GLU A 149 -4.27 -11.87 -28.78
N LEU A 150 -3.93 -11.97 -27.49
CA LEU A 150 -2.77 -12.73 -27.00
C LEU A 150 -2.88 -14.23 -27.32
N ARG A 151 -4.06 -14.81 -27.13
CA ARG A 151 -4.33 -16.23 -27.42
C ARG A 151 -4.18 -16.56 -28.90
N ASP A 152 -4.50 -15.64 -29.81
CA ASP A 152 -4.30 -15.83 -31.25
C ASP A 152 -2.82 -15.88 -31.64
N VAL A 153 -1.93 -15.24 -30.87
CA VAL A 153 -0.47 -15.27 -31.11
C VAL A 153 0.13 -16.60 -30.65
N GLY A 154 -0.29 -17.13 -29.49
CA GLY A 154 0.04 -18.48 -29.04
C GLY A 154 1.52 -18.75 -28.77
N THR A 155 2.28 -17.76 -28.29
CA THR A 155 3.69 -17.92 -27.90
C THR A 155 3.86 -18.12 -26.40
N ALA A 156 4.98 -18.70 -25.99
CA ALA A 156 5.32 -18.79 -24.57
C ALA A 156 5.39 -17.41 -23.87
N ASP A 157 5.69 -16.35 -24.63
CA ASP A 157 5.73 -14.99 -24.08
C ASP A 157 4.30 -14.45 -23.86
N THR A 158 3.35 -14.77 -24.75
CA THR A 158 1.94 -14.37 -24.58
C THR A 158 1.26 -15.09 -23.43
N ASP A 159 1.59 -16.35 -23.14
CA ASP A 159 1.07 -17.06 -21.95
C ASP A 159 1.48 -16.35 -20.66
N VAL A 160 2.73 -15.85 -20.62
CA VAL A 160 3.22 -15.08 -19.49
C VAL A 160 2.47 -13.75 -19.36
N ILE A 161 2.23 -13.04 -20.46
CA ILE A 161 1.50 -11.77 -20.45
C ILE A 161 0.03 -12.00 -20.05
N GLU A 162 -0.60 -13.06 -20.56
CA GLU A 162 -1.95 -13.48 -20.16
C GLU A 162 -2.01 -13.72 -18.64
N SER A 163 -1.04 -14.44 -18.07
CA SER A 163 -1.00 -14.65 -16.62
C SER A 163 -0.91 -13.33 -15.83
N GLU A 164 -0.20 -12.32 -16.35
CA GLU A 164 -0.12 -10.99 -15.72
C GLU A 164 -1.44 -10.21 -15.81
N LEU A 165 -2.22 -10.42 -16.87
CA LEU A 165 -3.55 -9.82 -17.06
C LEU A 165 -4.63 -10.51 -16.23
N LEU A 166 -4.52 -11.83 -16.04
CA LEU A 166 -5.45 -12.61 -15.23
C LEU A 166 -5.25 -12.35 -13.73
N VAL A 167 -4.02 -12.05 -13.31
CA VAL A 167 -3.76 -11.50 -11.98
C VAL A 167 -4.38 -10.10 -11.94
N ARG A 168 -5.56 -9.99 -11.33
CA ARG A 168 -6.36 -8.76 -11.31
C ARG A 168 -5.48 -7.54 -11.00
N PRO A 169 -5.63 -6.42 -11.73
CA PRO A 169 -4.94 -5.19 -11.38
C PRO A 169 -5.24 -4.82 -9.92
N ASN A 170 -4.21 -4.31 -9.25
CA ASN A 170 -4.24 -3.78 -7.87
C ASN A 170 -5.54 -3.00 -7.66
N PRO A 171 -6.28 -3.23 -6.57
CA PRO A 171 -7.71 -3.25 -6.66
C PRO A 171 -8.34 -1.86 -6.72
N SER A 172 -7.68 -0.72 -6.85
CA SER A 172 -8.27 0.63 -6.60
C SER A 172 -9.76 0.83 -7.00
N ALA A 173 -10.21 0.40 -8.18
CA ALA A 173 -11.63 0.40 -8.57
C ALA A 173 -12.48 -0.69 -7.87
N GLU A 174 -12.00 -1.94 -7.84
CA GLU A 174 -12.58 -3.04 -7.04
C GLU A 174 -12.37 -2.83 -5.52
N ARG A 175 -11.50 -1.93 -5.08
CA ARG A 175 -11.10 -1.57 -3.71
C ARG A 175 -11.98 -0.44 -3.22
N LEU A 176 -12.47 0.41 -4.12
CA LEU A 176 -13.61 1.29 -3.87
C LEU A 176 -14.91 0.46 -3.82
N GLN A 177 -15.05 -0.59 -4.63
CA GLN A 177 -16.18 -1.53 -4.52
C GLN A 177 -16.07 -2.47 -3.30
N ILE A 178 -14.88 -2.90 -2.91
CA ILE A 178 -14.61 -3.67 -1.69
C ILE A 178 -14.69 -2.75 -0.48
N LEU A 179 -14.21 -1.50 -0.53
CA LEU A 179 -14.47 -0.51 0.53
C LEU A 179 -15.98 -0.25 0.64
N ALA A 180 -16.70 -0.09 -0.47
CA ALA A 180 -18.16 0.06 -0.48
C ALA A 180 -18.89 -1.20 0.04
N ALA A 181 -18.44 -2.40 -0.34
CA ALA A 181 -18.94 -3.67 0.18
C ALA A 181 -18.47 -3.94 1.62
N GLU A 182 -17.36 -3.35 2.06
CA GLU A 182 -16.85 -3.38 3.43
C GLU A 182 -17.64 -2.38 4.29
N PHE A 183 -18.14 -1.28 3.73
CA PHE A 183 -19.14 -0.42 4.36
C PHE A 183 -20.48 -1.16 4.52
N GLU A 184 -20.90 -1.96 3.53
CA GLU A 184 -22.01 -2.91 3.71
C GLU A 184 -21.67 -3.97 4.75
N SER A 185 -20.43 -4.48 4.80
CA SER A 185 -19.96 -5.42 5.82
C SER A 185 -19.86 -4.78 7.21
N LEU A 186 -19.68 -3.47 7.30
CA LEU A 186 -19.68 -2.72 8.56
C LEU A 186 -21.11 -2.65 9.08
N GLU A 187 -22.10 -2.42 8.22
CA GLU A 187 -23.51 -2.53 8.57
C GLU A 187 -23.90 -3.97 8.90
N GLU A 188 -23.37 -4.96 8.19
CA GLU A 188 -23.57 -6.38 8.48
C GLU A 188 -22.87 -6.81 9.78
N PHE A 189 -21.74 -6.20 10.10
CA PHE A 189 -21.00 -6.36 11.36
C PHE A 189 -21.76 -5.70 12.52
N LYS A 190 -22.30 -4.48 12.33
CA LYS A 190 -23.21 -3.82 13.28
C LYS A 190 -24.45 -4.69 13.53
N ARG A 191 -25.06 -5.24 12.48
CA ARG A 191 -26.19 -6.19 12.57
C ARG A 191 -25.81 -7.49 13.28
N SER A 192 -24.62 -8.01 13.02
CA SER A 192 -24.10 -9.22 13.68
C SER A 192 -23.83 -8.99 15.15
N LEU A 193 -23.22 -7.86 15.54
CA LEU A 193 -23.04 -7.46 16.93
C LEU A 193 -24.38 -7.26 17.64
N TYR A 194 -25.36 -6.68 16.96
CA TYR A 194 -26.72 -6.51 17.47
C TYR A 194 -27.47 -7.84 17.62
N SER A 195 -27.31 -8.77 16.67
CA SER A 195 -27.86 -10.12 16.77
C SER A 195 -27.21 -10.92 17.89
N ILE A 196 -25.91 -10.75 18.09
CA ILE A 196 -25.16 -11.40 19.17
C ILE A 196 -25.59 -10.82 20.52
N SER A 197 -25.76 -9.50 20.65
CA SER A 197 -26.25 -8.90 21.90
C SER A 197 -27.66 -9.38 22.27
N LEU A 198 -28.53 -9.62 21.28
CA LEU A 198 -29.83 -10.26 21.49
C LEU A 198 -29.70 -11.71 21.96
N GLN A 199 -28.83 -12.52 21.33
CA GLN A 199 -28.61 -13.92 21.73
C GLN A 199 -27.94 -14.06 23.11
N ILE A 200 -27.07 -13.12 23.47
CA ILE A 200 -26.43 -13.04 24.80
C ILE A 200 -27.47 -12.82 25.91
N ASN A 201 -28.53 -12.04 25.64
CA ASN A 201 -29.63 -11.84 26.57
C ASN A 201 -30.50 -13.10 26.79
N GLU A 202 -30.31 -14.15 25.98
CA GLU A 202 -31.15 -15.36 25.95
C GLU A 202 -30.42 -16.65 26.39
N SER A 203 -29.12 -16.62 26.72
CA SER A 203 -28.31 -17.85 26.97
C SER A 203 -27.57 -17.91 28.33
N ASP A 204 -27.43 -19.11 28.90
CA ASP A 204 -26.69 -19.38 30.15
C ASP A 204 -25.15 -19.25 30.03
N GLU A 205 -24.52 -18.82 31.14
CA GLU A 205 -23.17 -18.22 31.27
C GLU A 205 -21.97 -18.96 30.65
N GLY A 206 -22.08 -20.25 30.36
CA GLY A 206 -20.94 -21.06 29.91
C GLY A 206 -20.58 -20.89 28.42
N ASP A 207 -21.56 -20.61 27.56
CA ASP A 207 -21.37 -20.59 26.09
C ASP A 207 -21.08 -19.16 25.56
N THR A 208 -21.46 -18.14 26.33
CA THR A 208 -21.48 -16.73 25.94
C THR A 208 -20.08 -16.12 25.79
N SER A 209 -19.22 -16.26 26.80
CA SER A 209 -17.83 -15.74 26.74
C SER A 209 -16.98 -16.48 25.71
N ARG A 210 -17.27 -17.76 25.47
CA ARG A 210 -16.59 -18.57 24.46
C ARG A 210 -16.91 -18.10 23.05
N ARG A 211 -18.20 -17.86 22.74
CA ARG A 211 -18.66 -17.36 21.44
C ARG A 211 -18.16 -15.95 21.13
N VAL A 212 -18.14 -15.05 22.11
CA VAL A 212 -17.59 -13.69 21.95
C VAL A 212 -16.08 -13.72 21.72
N GLY A 213 -15.34 -14.57 22.45
CA GLY A 213 -13.90 -14.75 22.27
C GLY A 213 -13.53 -15.38 20.92
N GLU A 214 -14.25 -16.40 20.47
CA GLU A 214 -14.06 -17.05 19.16
C GLU A 214 -14.37 -16.09 17.99
N PHE A 215 -15.39 -15.24 18.12
CA PHE A 215 -15.73 -14.24 17.11
C PHE A 215 -14.68 -13.12 16.99
N LEU A 216 -14.26 -12.54 18.12
CA LEU A 216 -13.28 -11.45 18.12
C LEU A 216 -11.88 -11.91 17.70
N SER A 217 -11.47 -13.12 18.09
CA SER A 217 -10.18 -13.70 17.69
C SER A 217 -10.13 -14.15 16.22
N GLY A 218 -11.28 -14.51 15.63
CA GLY A 218 -11.36 -14.93 14.22
C GLY A 218 -11.51 -13.78 13.21
N LYS A 219 -12.02 -12.61 13.62
CA LYS A 219 -12.42 -11.54 12.68
C LYS A 219 -11.60 -10.26 12.74
N ILE A 220 -10.93 -9.94 13.86
CA ILE A 220 -10.39 -8.60 14.07
C ILE A 220 -8.92 -8.63 14.51
N ASN A 221 -8.00 -8.41 13.56
CA ASN A 221 -6.63 -7.99 13.86
C ASN A 221 -6.48 -6.50 13.48
N LEU A 222 -6.91 -5.61 14.37
CA LEU A 222 -6.81 -4.16 14.16
C LEU A 222 -5.36 -3.70 14.01
N ALA A 223 -4.40 -4.33 14.70
CA ALA A 223 -2.98 -4.04 14.53
C ALA A 223 -2.48 -4.35 13.11
N HIS A 224 -3.05 -5.37 12.46
CA HIS A 224 -2.80 -5.69 11.05
C HIS A 224 -3.45 -4.66 10.10
N LEU A 225 -4.60 -4.09 10.46
CA LEU A 225 -5.25 -2.99 9.72
C LEU A 225 -4.42 -1.68 9.81
N TYR A 226 -3.88 -1.35 10.98
CA TYR A 226 -3.06 -0.14 11.16
C TYR A 226 -1.66 -0.25 10.52
N SER A 227 -1.04 -1.43 10.52
CA SER A 227 0.35 -1.61 10.07
C SER A 227 0.51 -1.72 8.55
N HIS A 228 -0.52 -2.20 7.83
CA HIS A 228 -0.44 -2.49 6.39
C HIS A 228 -1.20 -1.52 5.49
N TYR A 229 -2.19 -0.78 6.00
CA TYR A 229 -3.19 -0.12 5.12
C TYR A 229 -3.17 1.40 5.11
N LEU A 230 -2.40 2.05 5.99
CA LEU A 230 -2.23 3.50 6.00
C LEU A 230 -0.88 3.91 5.41
N PRO A 231 -0.85 4.87 4.44
CA PRO A 231 0.38 5.49 3.97
C PRO A 231 1.21 5.99 5.16
N PRO A 232 2.56 5.89 5.12
CA PRO A 232 3.41 6.23 6.28
C PRO A 232 3.13 7.63 6.86
N ASN A 233 2.79 8.60 6.02
CA ASN A 233 2.42 9.94 6.46
C ASN A 233 1.08 10.05 7.18
N VAL A 234 0.09 9.23 6.82
CA VAL A 234 -1.22 9.20 7.50
C VAL A 234 -1.07 8.49 8.85
N ARG A 235 -0.28 7.42 8.89
CA ARG A 235 0.11 6.73 10.13
C ARG A 235 0.82 7.67 11.10
N ASN A 236 1.78 8.46 10.61
CA ASN A 236 2.49 9.44 11.42
C ASN A 236 1.58 10.58 11.91
N ALA A 237 0.62 11.02 11.09
CA ALA A 237 -0.36 12.04 11.48
C ALA A 237 -1.34 11.53 12.56
N ILE A 238 -1.82 10.29 12.45
CA ILE A 238 -2.68 9.65 13.45
C ILE A 238 -1.93 9.47 14.77
N ASN A 239 -0.69 8.96 14.72
CA ASN A 239 0.15 8.80 15.92
C ASN A 239 0.43 10.16 16.59
N ALA A 240 0.72 11.21 15.80
CA ALA A 240 0.90 12.56 16.32
C ALA A 240 -0.38 13.14 16.93
N GLY A 241 -1.55 12.83 16.35
CA GLY A 241 -2.86 13.19 16.88
C GLY A 241 -3.18 12.47 18.20
N SER A 242 -2.90 11.17 18.29
CA SER A 242 -3.04 10.39 19.53
C SER A 242 -2.11 10.87 20.64
N ASP A 243 -0.86 11.24 20.31
CA ASP A 243 0.09 11.84 21.25
C ASP A 243 -0.32 13.24 21.71
N ALA A 244 -0.95 14.03 20.83
CA ALA A 244 -1.50 15.33 21.18
C ALA A 244 -2.73 15.17 22.09
N GLN A 245 -3.60 14.19 21.80
CA GLN A 245 -4.78 13.88 22.60
C GLN A 245 -4.42 13.34 23.98
N MET A 246 -3.40 12.47 24.09
CA MET A 246 -2.85 12.03 25.38
C MET A 246 -2.29 13.21 26.19
N ARG A 247 -1.58 14.16 25.56
CA ARG A 247 -1.08 15.36 26.23
C ARG A 247 -2.22 16.27 26.72
N VAL A 248 -3.29 16.41 25.96
CA VAL A 248 -4.50 17.15 26.36
C VAL A 248 -5.20 16.45 27.53
N GLN A 249 -5.32 15.12 27.52
CA GLN A 249 -5.86 14.33 28.63
C GLN A 249 -4.98 14.44 29.89
N GLN A 250 -3.66 14.36 29.76
CA GLN A 250 -2.72 14.54 30.87
C GLN A 250 -2.81 15.95 31.46
N THR A 251 -3.01 16.98 30.62
CA THR A 251 -3.19 18.37 31.07
C THR A 251 -4.54 18.57 31.79
N ARG A 252 -5.60 17.88 31.33
CA ARG A 252 -6.91 17.81 32.01
C ARG A 252 -6.80 17.10 33.37
N MET A 253 -6.11 15.96 33.43
CA MET A 253 -5.86 15.22 34.68
C MET A 253 -4.97 15.99 35.65
N ALA A 254 -4.09 16.87 35.15
CA ALA A 254 -3.28 17.76 35.96
C ALA A 254 -4.02 19.00 36.49
N GLY A 255 -5.35 19.10 36.30
CA GLY A 255 -6.16 20.17 36.87
C GLY A 255 -5.92 21.56 36.27
N LYS A 256 -5.31 21.63 35.07
CA LYS A 256 -5.00 22.90 34.37
C LYS A 256 -5.92 23.10 33.18
N VAL A 257 -7.18 23.43 33.42
CA VAL A 257 -8.07 23.97 32.37
C VAL A 257 -8.79 25.21 32.91
N PRO A 258 -8.73 26.37 32.21
CA PRO A 258 -9.49 27.55 32.58
C PRO A 258 -11.00 27.29 32.49
N ALA A 259 -11.76 27.81 33.46
CA ALA A 259 -13.21 27.63 33.52
C ALA A 259 -13.92 28.41 32.41
N GLY A 260 -14.81 27.73 31.66
CA GLY A 260 -15.75 28.34 30.73
C GLY A 260 -15.74 27.68 29.34
N TYR A 261 -16.43 26.56 29.19
CA TYR A 261 -16.86 26.07 27.88
C TYR A 261 -18.17 25.30 28.08
N GLU A 262 -19.29 26.00 27.84
CA GLU A 262 -20.61 25.39 27.76
C GLU A 262 -20.90 24.95 26.32
N ASP A 263 -21.52 23.78 26.25
CA ASP A 263 -21.94 23.04 25.07
C ASP A 263 -23.01 23.79 24.27
N ARG A 264 -22.75 24.02 22.98
CA ARG A 264 -23.77 24.33 21.98
C ARG A 264 -23.39 23.66 20.66
N GLY A 265 -24.20 22.69 20.26
CA GLY A 265 -24.11 22.08 18.94
C GLY A 265 -24.27 23.12 17.84
N LEU A 266 -23.27 23.20 16.94
CA LEU A 266 -23.28 24.00 15.71
C LEU A 266 -22.16 23.48 14.75
N PRO A 267 -22.23 23.82 13.44
CA PRO A 267 -21.47 23.18 12.37
C PRO A 267 -19.97 23.32 12.56
N ILE A 268 -19.21 22.29 12.17
CA ILE A 268 -17.76 22.22 12.32
C ILE A 268 -17.10 23.32 11.47
N GLN A 269 -16.92 24.50 12.04
CA GLN A 269 -15.90 25.45 11.62
C GLN A 269 -14.57 24.93 12.17
N PHE A 270 -13.54 24.91 11.33
CA PHE A 270 -12.19 24.57 11.77
C PHE A 270 -11.71 25.67 12.72
N THR A 271 -11.47 25.33 13.98
CA THR A 271 -11.21 26.31 15.03
C THR A 271 -9.76 26.36 15.49
N THR A 272 -8.88 25.50 14.96
CA THR A 272 -7.48 25.46 15.40
C THR A 272 -6.47 25.72 14.29
N ASP A 273 -5.46 26.55 14.59
CA ASP A 273 -4.31 26.80 13.71
C ASP A 273 -3.57 25.50 13.32
N ALA A 274 -3.67 24.47 14.14
CA ALA A 274 -3.10 23.16 13.90
C ALA A 274 -3.79 22.43 12.74
N GLU A 275 -5.12 22.45 12.68
CA GLU A 275 -5.90 21.83 11.60
C GLU A 275 -5.67 22.55 10.28
N GLN A 276 -5.67 23.88 10.30
CA GLN A 276 -5.38 24.67 9.09
C GLN A 276 -3.98 24.35 8.54
N LYS A 277 -2.98 24.21 9.42
CA LYS A 277 -1.62 23.82 9.04
C LYS A 277 -1.57 22.41 8.44
N ILE A 278 -2.37 21.47 8.94
CA ILE A 278 -2.47 20.11 8.37
C ILE A 278 -3.08 20.18 6.96
N ILE A 279 -4.16 20.94 6.79
CA ILE A 279 -4.84 21.12 5.49
C ILE A 279 -3.90 21.76 4.47
N SER A 280 -3.22 22.86 4.82
CA SER A 280 -2.26 23.53 3.93
C SER A 280 -1.10 22.61 3.52
N ASN A 281 -0.55 21.83 4.46
CA ASN A 281 0.48 20.85 4.15
C ASN A 281 -0.01 19.73 3.24
N ALA A 282 -1.25 19.27 3.44
CA ALA A 282 -1.88 18.25 2.62
C ALA A 282 -2.14 18.77 1.19
N ALA A 283 -2.61 20.01 1.05
CA ALA A 283 -2.83 20.67 -0.24
C ALA A 283 -1.53 20.74 -1.06
N VAL A 284 -0.44 21.23 -0.45
CA VAL A 284 0.90 21.28 -1.08
C VAL A 284 1.37 19.88 -1.47
N LYS A 285 1.20 18.90 -0.58
CA LYS A 285 1.66 17.53 -0.82
C LYS A 285 0.88 16.82 -1.93
N TRP A 286 -0.42 17.06 -2.02
CA TRP A 286 -1.30 16.41 -2.99
C TRP A 286 -1.40 17.17 -4.31
N GLY A 287 -0.86 18.39 -4.39
CA GLY A 287 -0.98 19.23 -5.58
C GLY A 287 -2.42 19.65 -5.87
N VAL A 288 -3.23 19.82 -4.82
CA VAL A 288 -4.64 20.24 -4.90
C VAL A 288 -4.83 21.58 -4.20
N SER A 289 -5.97 22.23 -4.43
CA SER A 289 -6.31 23.45 -3.70
C SER A 289 -6.52 23.17 -2.21
N GLU A 290 -6.33 24.19 -1.36
CA GLU A 290 -6.63 24.07 0.07
C GLU A 290 -8.09 23.68 0.33
N GLN A 291 -9.01 24.15 -0.52
CA GLN A 291 -10.44 23.81 -0.43
C GLN A 291 -10.72 22.33 -0.74
N GLU A 292 -10.01 21.74 -1.70
CA GLU A 292 -10.11 20.30 -1.98
C GLU A 292 -9.49 19.47 -0.85
N ALA A 293 -8.33 19.88 -0.33
CA ALA A 293 -7.70 19.23 0.82
C ALA A 293 -8.57 19.33 2.09
N GLU A 294 -9.21 20.47 2.30
CA GLU A 294 -10.17 20.71 3.38
C GLU A 294 -11.37 19.75 3.27
N SER A 295 -11.93 19.61 2.07
CA SER A 295 -13.08 18.72 1.82
C SER A 295 -12.74 17.26 2.15
N VAL A 296 -11.55 16.79 1.77
CA VAL A 296 -11.07 15.44 2.12
C VAL A 296 -10.85 15.31 3.63
N TYR A 297 -10.27 16.32 4.27
CA TYR A 297 -10.05 16.32 5.72
C TYR A 297 -11.37 16.26 6.49
N ARG A 298 -12.42 16.98 6.04
CA ARG A 298 -13.77 16.92 6.64
C ARG A 298 -14.34 15.51 6.62
N VAL A 299 -14.23 14.81 5.50
CA VAL A 299 -14.73 13.44 5.36
C VAL A 299 -13.99 12.49 6.32
N ILE A 300 -12.66 12.61 6.41
CA ILE A 300 -11.85 11.80 7.34
C ILE A 300 -12.23 12.09 8.79
N ALA A 301 -12.39 13.36 9.16
CA ALA A 301 -12.76 13.76 10.52
C ALA A 301 -14.13 13.20 10.93
N LEU A 302 -15.12 13.25 10.03
CA LEU A 302 -16.44 12.66 10.25
C LEU A 302 -16.37 11.14 10.44
N LEU A 303 -15.60 10.43 9.59
CA LEU A 303 -15.42 8.98 9.72
C LEU A 303 -14.75 8.59 11.05
N VAL A 304 -13.75 9.36 11.48
CA VAL A 304 -13.09 9.13 12.78
C VAL A 304 -14.08 9.36 13.92
N GLN A 305 -14.89 10.42 13.85
CA GLN A 305 -15.91 10.73 14.85
C GLN A 305 -16.97 9.62 14.94
N GLU A 306 -17.52 9.16 13.80
CA GLU A 306 -18.49 8.06 13.78
C GLU A 306 -17.91 6.76 14.36
N CYS A 307 -16.66 6.43 14.03
CA CYS A 307 -15.96 5.28 14.61
C CYS A 307 -15.81 5.42 16.13
N GLN A 308 -15.46 6.61 16.63
CA GLN A 308 -15.31 6.87 18.06
C GLN A 308 -16.64 6.76 18.79
N THR A 309 -17.73 7.33 18.24
CA THR A 309 -19.07 7.22 18.81
C THR A 309 -19.53 5.76 18.86
N ALA A 310 -19.37 5.01 17.76
CA ALA A 310 -19.72 3.59 17.73
C ALA A 310 -18.95 2.76 18.76
N MET A 311 -17.66 3.06 18.95
CA MET A 311 -16.82 2.40 19.95
C MET A 311 -17.23 2.75 21.39
N GLN A 312 -17.61 4.01 21.65
CA GLN A 312 -18.11 4.45 22.96
C GLN A 312 -19.46 3.82 23.30
N ASP A 313 -20.38 3.74 22.33
CA ASP A 313 -21.67 3.08 22.51
C ASP A 313 -21.50 1.58 22.77
N ALA A 314 -20.62 0.91 22.03
CA ALA A 314 -20.30 -0.49 22.27
C ALA A 314 -19.74 -0.71 23.69
N LEU A 315 -18.82 0.16 24.14
CA LEU A 315 -18.25 0.08 25.48
C LEU A 315 -19.31 0.32 26.57
N ARG A 316 -20.20 1.28 26.36
CA ARG A 316 -21.32 1.58 27.27
C ARG A 316 -22.23 0.37 27.43
N LEU A 317 -22.63 -0.26 26.32
CA LEU A 317 -23.49 -1.45 26.35
C LEU A 317 -22.82 -2.62 27.10
N VAL A 318 -21.51 -2.81 26.94
CA VAL A 318 -20.75 -3.82 27.68
C VAL A 318 -20.77 -3.51 29.18
N HIS A 319 -20.56 -2.26 29.59
CA HIS A 319 -20.62 -1.88 31.00
C HIS A 319 -22.04 -2.07 31.59
N GLU A 320 -23.09 -1.63 30.88
CA GLU A 320 -24.48 -1.82 31.31
C GLU A 320 -24.81 -3.32 31.49
N ALA A 321 -24.36 -4.18 30.59
CA ALA A 321 -24.54 -5.63 30.70
C ALA A 321 -23.81 -6.23 31.93
N LEU A 322 -22.58 -5.79 32.19
CA LEU A 322 -21.80 -6.24 33.34
C LEU A 322 -22.43 -5.80 34.67
N ASP A 323 -22.90 -4.55 34.75
CA ASP A 323 -23.55 -4.01 35.94
C ASP A 323 -24.86 -4.74 36.24
N ASN A 324 -25.69 -4.96 35.22
CA ASN A 324 -26.93 -5.73 35.37
C ASN A 324 -26.67 -7.17 35.84
N ARG A 325 -25.60 -7.81 35.35
CA ARG A 325 -25.24 -9.17 35.79
C ARG A 325 -24.74 -9.17 37.24
N LEU A 326 -23.93 -8.19 37.64
CA LEU A 326 -23.49 -8.06 39.03
C LEU A 326 -24.67 -7.86 40.00
N ILE A 327 -25.71 -7.13 39.58
CA ILE A 327 -26.95 -6.98 40.36
C ILE A 327 -27.66 -8.34 40.51
N ALA A 328 -27.81 -9.10 39.41
CA ALA A 328 -28.44 -10.41 39.43
C ALA A 328 -27.71 -11.40 40.35
N ILE A 329 -26.37 -11.50 40.24
CA ILE A 329 -25.55 -12.36 41.11
C ILE A 329 -25.71 -12.00 42.60
N ARG A 330 -25.81 -10.70 42.92
CA ARG A 330 -26.04 -10.25 44.30
C ARG A 330 -27.43 -10.61 44.81
N ALA A 331 -28.45 -10.55 43.96
CA ALA A 331 -29.80 -10.96 44.30
C ALA A 331 -29.87 -12.48 44.57
N GLU A 332 -29.33 -13.29 43.66
CA GLU A 332 -29.24 -14.76 43.80
C GLU A 332 -28.52 -15.15 45.10
N ARG A 333 -27.43 -14.46 45.44
CA ARG A 333 -26.66 -14.73 46.67
C ARG A 333 -27.44 -14.40 47.95
N ASN A 334 -28.29 -13.37 47.93
CA ASN A 334 -29.09 -12.97 49.10
C ASN A 334 -30.30 -13.88 49.33
N GLU A 335 -30.77 -14.62 48.31
CA GLU A 335 -31.83 -15.62 48.48
C GLU A 335 -31.33 -16.94 49.08
N ILE A 336 -30.02 -17.17 49.06
CA ILE A 336 -29.38 -18.40 49.56
C ILE A 336 -29.00 -18.31 51.05
N ILE A 337 -29.03 -17.11 51.66
CA ILE A 337 -28.65 -16.86 53.06
C ILE A 337 -29.90 -16.67 53.93
#